data_AF-A0A2X3F1Y9-F1
#
_entry.id   AF-A0A2X3F1Y9-F1
#
_cell.length_a   1.000
_cell.length_b   1.000
_cell.length_c   1.000
_cell.angle_alpha   90.00
_cell.angle_beta   90.00
_cell.angle_gamma   90.00
#
_symmetry.space_group_name_H-M   'P 1'
#
loop_
_entity.id
_entity.type
_entity.pdbx_description
1 polymer ?
#
loop_
_entity_poly.entity_id
_entity_poly.type
_entity_poly.pdbx_seq_one_letter_code
_entity_poly.pdbx_strand_id
1 'polypeptide(L)'
;MFVINSDDKPIPLAYFAKWQPANAPLSVNHQGLSAASTISFNLPTGRSLSEASEAIDRAMTQLGCRRACAAPLPVPLRCSSRP
;
A
#
# COMPACT_ATOMS: atom_id res chain seq x y z
N MET A 1 -14.97 9.87 -15.43
CA MET A 1 -13.97 10.64 -14.64
C MET A 1 -13.88 12.04 -15.22
N PHE A 2 -14.00 13.08 -14.40
CA PHE A 2 -13.98 14.49 -14.81
C PHE A 2 -12.99 15.26 -13.95
N VAL A 3 -12.42 16.33 -14.51
CA VAL A 3 -11.60 17.32 -13.80
C VAL A 3 -12.33 18.66 -13.87
N ILE A 4 -12.37 19.39 -12.76
CA ILE A 4 -13.01 20.70 -12.70
C ILE A 4 -11.97 21.76 -13.11
N ASN A 5 -12.32 22.62 -14.05
CA ASN A 5 -11.47 23.74 -14.44
C ASN A 5 -11.65 24.95 -13.51
N SER A 6 -10.89 26.02 -13.71
CA SER A 6 -11.01 27.27 -12.93
C SER A 6 -12.37 27.98 -13.04
N ASP A 7 -13.19 27.61 -14.02
CA ASP A 7 -14.54 28.16 -14.24
C ASP A 7 -15.64 27.24 -13.69
N ASP A 8 -15.28 26.29 -12.80
CA ASP A 8 -16.16 25.26 -12.23
C ASP A 8 -16.84 24.34 -13.27
N LYS A 9 -16.28 24.25 -14.49
CA LYS A 9 -16.82 23.41 -15.54
C LYS A 9 -16.22 22.00 -15.49
N PRO A 10 -17.04 20.94 -15.59
CA PRO A 10 -16.56 19.57 -15.66
C PRO A 10 -15.98 19.28 -17.04
N ILE A 11 -14.69 18.99 -17.11
CA ILE A 11 -14.00 18.58 -18.33
C ILE A 11 -13.79 17.06 -18.29
N PRO A 12 -14.24 16.28 -19.30
CA PRO A 12 -13.96 14.85 -19.36
C PRO A 12 -12.46 14.59 -19.39
N LEU A 13 -11.96 13.73 -18.50
CA LEU A 13 -10.53 13.34 -18.51
C LEU A 13 -10.11 12.74 -19.88
N ALA A 14 -11.06 12.12 -20.57
CA ALA A 14 -10.89 11.53 -21.90
C ALA A 14 -10.49 12.53 -23.00
N TYR A 15 -10.65 13.83 -22.79
CA TYR A 15 -10.27 14.85 -23.78
C TYR A 15 -8.75 14.98 -23.95
N PHE A 16 -7.97 14.62 -22.92
CA PHE A 16 -6.51 14.78 -22.92
C PHE A 16 -5.75 13.60 -22.30
N ALA A 17 -6.44 12.59 -21.76
CA ALA A 17 -5.82 11.37 -21.26
C ALA A 17 -6.61 10.14 -21.71
N LYS A 18 -5.89 9.02 -21.93
CA LYS A 18 -6.48 7.72 -22.28
C LYS A 18 -6.16 6.69 -21.21
N TRP A 19 -7.15 5.88 -20.86
CA TRP A 19 -6.94 4.70 -20.04
C TRP A 19 -6.44 3.57 -20.93
N GLN A 20 -5.31 2.97 -20.56
CA GLN A 20 -4.75 1.81 -21.26
C GLN A 20 -4.17 0.83 -20.25
N PRO A 21 -4.31 -0.49 -20.47
CA PRO A 21 -3.53 -1.48 -19.75
C PRO A 21 -2.04 -1.20 -19.99
N ALA A 22 -1.25 -1.15 -18.93
CA ALA A 22 0.20 -1.05 -19.01
C ALA A 22 0.81 -2.24 -18.28
N ASN A 23 1.96 -2.72 -18.75
CA ASN A 23 2.73 -3.72 -18.03
C ASN A 23 3.23 -3.10 -16.72
N ALA A 24 2.85 -3.69 -15.59
CA ALA A 24 3.49 -3.35 -14.32
C ALA A 24 4.96 -3.81 -14.39
N PRO A 25 5.93 -3.02 -13.89
CA PRO A 25 7.32 -3.44 -13.84
C PRO A 25 7.44 -4.76 -13.07
N LEU A 26 7.97 -5.79 -13.72
CA LEU A 26 8.16 -7.12 -13.12
C LEU A 26 9.45 -7.12 -12.30
N SER A 27 9.42 -6.45 -11.15
CA SER A 27 10.49 -6.53 -10.16
C SER A 27 10.03 -7.42 -9.01
N VAL A 28 10.83 -8.45 -8.71
CA VAL A 28 10.66 -9.26 -7.51
C VAL A 28 11.46 -8.62 -6.39
N ASN A 29 10.79 -8.24 -5.31
CA ASN A 29 11.49 -7.82 -4.10
C ASN A 29 11.93 -9.08 -3.34
N HIS A 30 13.07 -9.02 -2.68
CA HIS A 30 13.58 -10.09 -1.85
C HIS A 30 13.88 -9.57 -0.45
N GLN A 31 13.49 -10.33 0.58
CA GLN A 31 13.90 -10.10 1.96
C GLN A 31 14.71 -11.30 2.44
N GLY A 32 16.03 -11.12 2.51
CA GLY A 32 16.97 -12.24 2.65
C GLY A 32 16.97 -13.10 1.39
N LEU A 33 16.76 -14.41 1.55
CA LEU A 33 16.74 -15.39 0.45
C LEU A 33 15.32 -15.67 -0.08
N SER A 34 14.31 -14.96 0.42
CA SER A 34 12.90 -15.19 0.06
C SER A 34 12.32 -14.01 -0.70
N ALA A 35 11.42 -14.29 -1.66
CA ALA A 35 10.63 -13.25 -2.31
C ALA A 35 9.74 -12.54 -1.28
N ALA A 36 9.61 -11.23 -1.42
CA ALA A 36 8.89 -10.37 -0.48
C ALA A 36 7.96 -9.40 -1.22
N SER A 37 6.94 -8.93 -0.51
CA SER A 37 6.08 -7.83 -0.94
C SER A 37 5.66 -7.04 0.29
N THR A 38 5.80 -5.71 0.23
CA THR A 38 5.51 -4.83 1.36
C THR A 38 4.15 -4.17 1.16
N ILE A 39 3.28 -4.29 2.17
CA ILE A 39 1.99 -3.60 2.20
C ILE A 39 2.06 -2.53 3.29
N SER A 40 1.82 -1.28 2.91
CA SER A 40 1.74 -0.14 3.84
C SER A 40 0.29 0.30 3.97
N PHE A 41 -0.15 0.59 5.20
CA PHE A 41 -1.51 1.02 5.49
C PHE A 41 -1.52 2.05 6.60
N ASN A 42 -2.58 2.86 6.65
CA ASN A 42 -2.82 3.81 7.73
C ASN A 42 -3.81 3.21 8.73
N LEU A 43 -3.69 3.67 9.99
CA LEU A 43 -4.66 3.32 11.03
C LEU A 43 -5.91 4.20 10.93
N PRO A 44 -7.10 3.65 11.24
CA PRO A 44 -8.28 4.47 11.50
C PRO A 44 -8.04 5.37 12.71
N THR A 45 -8.69 6.54 12.73
CA THR A 45 -8.64 7.45 13.88
C THR A 45 -9.08 6.74 15.15
N GLY A 46 -8.32 6.92 16.24
CA GLY A 46 -8.64 6.35 17.55
C GLY A 46 -8.32 4.86 17.74
N ARG A 47 -7.68 4.20 16.76
CA ARG A 47 -7.21 2.81 16.88
C ARG A 47 -5.73 2.74 17.19
N SER A 48 -5.35 1.74 17.99
CA SER A 48 -3.95 1.51 18.37
C SER A 48 -3.22 0.58 17.39
N LEU A 49 -1.89 0.66 17.39
CA LEU A 49 -1.03 -0.27 16.64
C LEU A 49 -1.18 -1.73 17.12
N SER A 50 -1.49 -1.93 18.40
CA SER A 50 -1.69 -3.28 18.96
C SER A 50 -2.92 -3.95 18.37
N GLU A 51 -4.05 -3.23 18.33
CA GLU A 51 -5.29 -3.72 17.71
C GLU A 51 -5.10 -4.03 16.22
N ALA A 52 -4.33 -3.20 15.50
CA ALA A 52 -4.01 -3.44 14.10
C ALA A 52 -3.16 -4.71 13.90
N SER A 53 -2.18 -4.94 14.78
CA SER A 53 -1.35 -6.14 14.75
C SER A 53 -2.19 -7.41 14.94
N GLU A 54 -3.11 -7.41 15.92
CA GLU A 54 -4.02 -8.53 16.17
C GLU A 54 -5.02 -8.76 15.02
N ALA A 55 -5.49 -7.68 14.38
CA ALA A 55 -6.35 -7.79 13.20
C ALA A 55 -5.60 -8.42 12.02
N ILE A 56 -4.34 -8.04 11.81
CA ILE A 56 -3.48 -8.61 10.76
C ILE A 56 -3.23 -10.09 11.03
N ASP A 57 -2.85 -10.47 12.26
CA ASP A 57 -2.59 -11.88 12.60
C ASP A 57 -3.82 -12.77 12.36
N ARG A 58 -5.03 -12.26 12.69
CA ARG A 58 -6.29 -12.96 12.40
C ARG A 58 -6.54 -13.10 10.89
N ALA A 59 -6.36 -12.03 10.13
CA ALA A 59 -6.54 -12.06 8.68
C ALA A 59 -5.54 -13.02 8.00
N MET A 60 -4.28 -13.02 8.42
CA MET A 60 -3.27 -13.94 7.89
C MET A 60 -3.61 -15.40 8.19
N THR A 61 -4.16 -15.68 9.37
CA THR A 61 -4.65 -17.02 9.74
C THR A 61 -5.84 -17.44 8.88
N GLN A 62 -6.80 -16.56 8.63
CA GLN A 62 -7.94 -16.83 7.75
C GLN A 62 -7.54 -17.10 6.30
N LEU A 63 -6.51 -16.40 5.82
CA LEU A 63 -5.92 -16.61 4.50
C LEU A 63 -5.07 -17.89 4.41
N GLY A 64 -4.93 -18.64 5.51
CA GLY A 64 -4.08 -19.84 5.57
C GLY A 64 -2.58 -19.52 5.48
N CYS A 65 -2.20 -18.26 5.65
CA CYS A 65 -0.80 -17.85 5.63
C CYS A 65 -0.12 -18.29 6.92
N ARG A 66 0.80 -19.26 6.81
CA ARG A 66 1.65 -19.66 7.93
C ARG A 66 2.54 -18.48 8.31
N ARG A 67 2.66 -18.16 9.62
CA ARG A 67 3.51 -17.05 10.13
C ARG A 67 4.95 -17.06 9.62
N ALA A 68 5.45 -18.18 9.11
CA ALA A 68 6.77 -18.27 8.48
C ALA A 68 6.91 -17.42 7.20
N CYS A 69 5.83 -17.14 6.47
CA CYS A 69 5.86 -16.24 5.31
C CYS A 69 5.63 -14.77 5.68
N ALA A 70 5.20 -14.49 6.92
CA ALA A 70 5.04 -13.14 7.43
C ALA A 70 6.36 -12.72 8.10
N ALA A 71 7.19 -11.97 7.37
CA ALA A 71 8.37 -11.35 7.98
C ALA A 71 7.92 -10.39 9.11
N PRO A 72 8.63 -10.33 10.25
CA PRO A 72 8.35 -9.33 11.27
C PRO A 72 8.41 -7.96 10.61
N LEU A 73 7.33 -7.17 10.76
CA LEU A 73 7.21 -5.84 10.16
C LEU A 73 8.49 -5.03 10.42
N PRO A 74 9.33 -4.77 9.41
CA PRO A 74 10.37 -3.79 9.58
C PRO A 74 9.66 -2.44 9.55
N VAL A 75 9.53 -1.78 10.69
CA VAL A 75 9.22 -0.36 10.71
C VAL A 75 10.51 0.35 10.30
N PRO A 76 10.64 0.95 9.10
CA PRO A 76 11.71 1.90 8.90
C PRO A 76 11.31 3.16 9.67
N LEU A 77 11.76 3.27 10.91
CA LEU A 77 11.90 4.56 11.58
C LEU A 77 12.95 5.37 10.81
N ARG A 78 12.59 5.90 9.65
CA ARG A 78 13.34 6.96 8.99
C ARG A 78 12.93 8.26 9.67
N CYS A 79 13.57 8.56 10.81
CA CYS A 79 13.62 9.93 11.30
C CYS A 79 14.33 10.76 10.23
N SER A 80 13.56 11.54 9.48
CA SER A 80 14.11 12.57 8.60
C SER A 80 14.65 13.72 9.45
N SER A 81 15.87 13.60 9.96
CA SER A 81 16.66 14.78 10.30
C SER A 81 17.21 15.34 8.98
N ARG A 82 16.44 16.23 8.37
CA ARG A 82 16.99 17.25 7.46
C ARG A 82 17.98 18.11 8.27
N PRO A 83 19.16 18.46 7.75
CA PRO A 83 19.67 19.81 7.95
C PRO A 83 18.85 20.82 7.13
#